data_AF-A0A9D9DEE5-F1
#
_entry.id   AF-A0A9D9DEE5-F1
#
_cell.length_a   1.000
_cell.length_b   1.000
_cell.length_c   1.000
_cell.angle_alpha   90.00
_cell.angle_beta   90.00
_cell.angle_gamma   90.00
#
_symmetry.space_group_name_H-M   'P 1'
#
loop_
_entity.id
_entity.type
_entity.pdbx_description
1 polymer ?
#
loop_
_entity_poly.entity_id
_entity_poly.type
_entity_poly.pdbx_seq_one_letter_code
_entity_poly.pdbx_strand_id
1 'polypeptide(L)'
;MFGFGKKKAPKATDVQNENENLQIDEKELQNMEAKMPSGMKETAQRMMSGQFDMNDMLAQLKQIKKMSNFSGLLKMVPGMSGAVAAMKEKIKDGSVDAQIKILEAMTVAERAEPDKIFANAKARIAETAGCTVRDVEHIIKQYTKMRQQMALVQRMGGMEAVMEKLQKQAGPMPTSKK
;
A
#
# COMPACT_ATOMS: atom_id res chain seq x y z
N MET A 1 47.17 -42.76 -8.88
CA MET A 1 46.47 -42.81 -7.57
C MET A 1 45.66 -41.53 -7.42
N PHE A 2 44.32 -41.64 -7.44
CA PHE A 2 43.38 -40.54 -7.31
C PHE A 2 43.28 -40.09 -5.84
N GLY A 3 43.62 -38.84 -5.53
CA GLY A 3 43.43 -38.23 -4.21
C GLY A 3 42.24 -37.27 -4.22
N PHE A 4 41.11 -37.68 -3.65
CA PHE A 4 39.89 -36.89 -3.52
C PHE A 4 40.10 -35.63 -2.67
N GLY A 5 39.94 -34.46 -3.29
CA GLY A 5 39.88 -33.17 -2.60
C GLY A 5 38.60 -33.06 -1.75
N LYS A 6 38.76 -32.99 -0.43
CA LYS A 6 37.67 -32.72 0.52
C LYS A 6 37.21 -31.27 0.36
N LYS A 7 36.06 -31.04 -0.30
CA LYS A 7 35.34 -29.76 -0.26
C LYS A 7 34.87 -29.53 1.18
N LYS A 8 35.41 -28.53 1.86
CA LYS A 8 34.86 -28.03 3.14
C LYS A 8 33.54 -27.33 2.84
N ALA A 9 32.45 -27.82 3.43
CA ALA A 9 31.17 -27.13 3.45
C ALA A 9 31.31 -25.77 4.15
N PRO A 10 30.68 -24.69 3.67
CA PRO A 10 30.60 -23.44 4.42
C PRO A 10 29.80 -23.70 5.71
N LYS A 11 30.40 -23.35 6.84
CA LYS A 11 29.73 -23.38 8.14
C LYS A 11 28.51 -22.46 8.08
N ALA A 12 27.37 -22.94 8.58
CA ALA A 12 26.20 -22.14 8.83
C ALA A 12 26.60 -20.97 9.72
N THR A 13 26.75 -19.79 9.13
CA THR A 13 26.87 -18.53 9.84
C THR A 13 25.50 -18.21 10.41
N ASP A 14 25.50 -17.90 11.70
CA ASP A 14 24.36 -17.63 12.56
C ASP A 14 23.30 -16.75 11.90
N VAL A 15 22.16 -17.35 11.55
CA VAL A 15 20.92 -16.62 11.24
C VAL A 15 20.26 -16.25 12.57
N GLN A 16 20.90 -15.36 13.31
CA GLN A 16 20.37 -14.73 14.52
C GLN A 16 20.80 -13.27 14.52
N ASN A 17 20.02 -12.40 13.87
CA ASN A 17 19.73 -11.01 14.26
C ASN A 17 19.30 -10.20 13.05
N GLU A 18 17.99 -10.22 12.74
CA GLU A 18 17.33 -9.17 11.98
C GLU A 18 15.94 -8.92 12.59
N ASN A 19 15.90 -8.75 13.92
CA ASN A 19 14.80 -8.07 14.60
C ASN A 19 15.31 -6.70 15.05
N GLU A 20 15.77 -5.88 14.10
CA GLU A 20 16.00 -4.47 14.37
C GLU A 20 14.65 -3.74 14.35
N ASN A 21 14.03 -3.76 15.52
CA ASN A 21 13.37 -2.63 16.15
C ASN A 21 12.83 -1.53 15.21
N LEU A 22 11.65 -1.76 14.62
CA LEU A 22 10.75 -0.66 14.26
C LEU A 22 9.93 -0.29 15.51
N GLN A 23 10.62 0.21 16.54
CA GLN A 23 9.98 1.09 17.52
C GLN A 23 9.64 2.36 16.76
N ILE A 24 8.42 2.43 16.23
CA ILE A 24 7.88 3.71 15.82
C ILE A 24 7.57 4.43 17.13
N ASP A 25 8.47 5.31 17.56
CA ASP A 25 8.22 6.22 18.66
C ASP A 25 6.86 6.90 18.41
N GLU A 26 5.95 6.89 19.38
CA GLU A 26 4.61 7.48 19.23
C GLU A 26 4.65 8.94 18.74
N LYS A 27 5.75 9.65 19.00
CA LYS A 27 6.02 11.00 18.51
C LYS A 27 6.29 11.07 17.00
N GLU A 28 6.89 10.05 16.39
CA GLU A 28 7.11 9.95 14.93
C GLU A 28 5.81 9.67 14.19
N LEU A 29 4.93 8.83 14.75
CA LEU A 29 3.56 8.60 14.25
C LEU A 29 2.72 9.89 14.31
N GLN A 30 2.76 10.61 15.43
CA GLN A 30 2.09 11.91 15.57
C GLN A 30 2.65 12.99 14.63
N ASN A 31 3.95 12.99 14.36
CA ASN A 31 4.57 13.92 13.40
C ASN A 31 4.26 13.57 11.94
N MET A 32 4.09 12.28 11.61
CA MET A 32 3.53 11.87 10.31
C MET A 32 2.07 12.29 10.18
N GLU A 33 1.29 12.18 11.25
CA GLU A 33 -0.12 12.57 11.31
C GLU A 33 -0.35 14.09 11.19
N ALA A 34 0.60 14.90 11.68
CA ALA A 34 0.62 16.35 11.51
C ALA A 34 1.06 16.80 10.11
N LYS A 35 1.87 15.99 9.40
CA LYS A 35 2.35 16.26 8.03
C LYS A 35 1.57 15.54 6.92
N MET A 36 0.60 14.69 7.28
CA MET A 36 -0.32 14.10 6.32
C MET A 36 -1.10 15.22 5.62
N PRO A 37 -1.00 15.36 4.28
CA PRO A 37 -1.73 16.40 3.56
C PRO A 37 -3.23 16.23 3.83
N SER A 38 -3.95 17.34 4.01
CA SER A 38 -5.36 17.36 4.44
C SER A 38 -6.26 16.39 3.66
N GLY A 39 -6.00 16.22 2.36
CA GLY A 39 -6.74 15.28 1.51
C GLY A 39 -6.61 13.80 1.91
N MET A 40 -5.55 13.40 2.62
CA MET A 40 -5.38 12.03 3.11
C MET A 40 -6.26 11.77 4.34
N LYS A 41 -6.48 12.79 5.19
CA LYS A 41 -7.42 12.73 6.33
C LYS A 41 -8.86 12.68 5.86
N GLU A 42 -9.21 13.52 4.90
CA GLU A 42 -10.56 13.53 4.30
C GLU A 42 -10.87 12.20 3.61
N THR A 43 -9.91 11.63 2.87
CA THR A 43 -10.12 10.33 2.24
C THR A 43 -10.20 9.21 3.28
N ALA A 44 -9.41 9.26 4.36
CA ALA A 44 -9.53 8.31 5.46
C ALA A 44 -10.92 8.40 6.15
N GLN A 45 -11.42 9.62 6.35
CA GLN A 45 -12.75 9.84 6.94
C GLN A 45 -13.87 9.38 6.00
N ARG A 46 -13.75 9.62 4.69
CA ARG A 46 -14.67 9.10 3.66
C ARG A 46 -14.61 7.58 3.56
N MET A 47 -13.42 6.99 3.66
CA MET A 47 -13.21 5.55 3.76
C MET A 47 -13.92 4.95 4.99
N MET A 48 -13.90 5.65 6.11
CA MET A 48 -14.61 5.25 7.34
C MET A 48 -16.13 5.51 7.26
N SER A 49 -16.61 6.40 6.38
CA SER A 49 -18.04 6.67 6.19
C SER A 49 -18.74 5.73 5.21
N GLY A 50 -17.99 4.85 4.54
CA GLY A 50 -18.54 3.88 3.58
C GLY A 50 -18.83 4.45 2.20
N GLN A 51 -18.56 5.74 1.97
CA GLN A 51 -18.70 6.41 0.67
C GLN A 51 -17.43 6.36 -0.18
N PHE A 52 -16.62 5.32 -0.02
CA PHE A 52 -15.38 5.17 -0.77
C PHE A 52 -15.65 4.63 -2.17
N ASP A 53 -15.41 5.43 -3.19
CA ASP A 53 -15.59 5.07 -4.59
C ASP A 53 -14.26 4.96 -5.36
N MET A 54 -14.32 4.68 -6.67
CA MET A 54 -13.10 4.63 -7.49
C MET A 54 -12.52 6.02 -7.82
N ASN A 55 -13.28 7.10 -7.62
CA ASN A 55 -12.75 8.47 -7.73
C ASN A 55 -11.81 8.78 -6.57
N ASP A 56 -12.17 8.36 -5.36
CA ASP A 56 -11.33 8.47 -4.17
C ASP A 56 -10.04 7.65 -4.36
N MET A 57 -10.15 6.42 -4.87
CA MET A 57 -8.98 5.58 -5.19
C MET A 57 -8.06 6.24 -6.24
N LEU A 58 -8.63 6.85 -7.28
CA LEU A 58 -7.87 7.58 -8.28
C LEU A 58 -7.14 8.79 -7.67
N ALA A 59 -7.79 9.53 -6.80
CA ALA A 59 -7.18 10.67 -6.10
C ALA A 59 -5.99 10.23 -5.24
N GLN A 60 -6.14 9.14 -4.50
CA GLN A 60 -5.06 8.56 -3.70
C GLN A 60 -3.88 8.09 -4.58
N LEU A 61 -4.15 7.38 -5.67
CA LEU A 61 -3.10 6.92 -6.59
C LEU A 61 -2.34 8.10 -7.22
N LYS A 62 -3.03 9.20 -7.56
CA LYS A 62 -2.39 10.42 -8.06
C LYS A 62 -1.50 11.07 -7.00
N GLN A 63 -1.88 11.05 -5.72
CA GLN A 63 -1.04 11.53 -4.63
C GLN A 63 0.21 10.66 -4.48
N ILE A 64 0.05 9.33 -4.51
CA ILE A 64 1.19 8.38 -4.46
C ILE A 64 2.14 8.60 -5.64
N LYS A 65 1.61 8.79 -6.86
CA LYS A 65 2.43 9.10 -8.03
C LYS A 65 3.24 10.39 -7.85
N LYS A 66 2.62 11.45 -7.33
CA LYS A 66 3.34 12.70 -7.00
C LYS A 66 4.47 12.42 -6.00
N MET A 67 4.19 11.70 -4.92
CA MET A 67 5.20 11.33 -3.92
C MET A 67 6.32 10.47 -4.51
N SER A 68 6.02 9.54 -5.41
CA SER A 68 7.04 8.73 -6.11
C SER A 68 7.99 9.59 -6.93
N ASN A 69 7.45 10.57 -7.66
CA ASN A 69 8.27 11.53 -8.41
C ASN A 69 9.15 12.38 -7.48
N PHE A 70 8.64 12.77 -6.31
CA PHE A 70 9.43 13.47 -5.29
C PHE A 70 10.45 12.56 -4.58
N SER A 71 10.20 11.26 -4.43
CA SER A 71 11.16 10.28 -3.88
C SER A 71 12.47 10.26 -4.68
N GLY A 72 12.41 10.47 -5.99
CA GLY A 72 13.60 10.69 -6.82
C GLY A 72 14.44 11.89 -6.38
N LEU A 73 13.78 13.00 -6.03
CA LEU A 73 14.43 14.21 -5.52
C LEU A 73 14.94 14.06 -4.09
N LEU A 74 14.17 13.40 -3.21
CA LEU A 74 14.51 13.22 -1.79
C LEU A 74 15.74 12.33 -1.58
N LYS A 75 16.09 11.47 -2.54
CA LYS A 75 17.35 10.71 -2.56
C LYS A 75 18.59 11.60 -2.64
N MET A 76 18.45 12.85 -3.07
CA MET A 76 19.56 13.81 -3.15
C MET A 76 19.73 14.62 -1.85
N VAL A 77 18.82 14.48 -0.88
CA VAL A 77 18.93 15.15 0.43
C VAL A 77 19.74 14.26 1.37
N PRO A 78 20.94 14.68 1.81
CA PRO A 78 21.75 13.91 2.76
C PRO A 78 20.97 13.69 4.06
N GLY A 79 20.98 12.46 4.58
CA GLY A 79 20.35 12.12 5.87
C GLY A 79 18.89 11.63 5.81
N MET A 80 18.27 11.48 4.62
CA MET A 80 16.87 11.03 4.50
C MET A 80 16.67 9.79 3.62
N SER A 81 17.75 9.06 3.30
CA SER A 81 17.77 7.93 2.37
C SER A 81 17.01 6.68 2.85
N GLY A 82 16.99 6.39 4.16
CA GLY A 82 16.37 5.18 4.72
C GLY A 82 14.84 5.14 4.59
N ALA A 83 14.16 6.23 4.95
CA ALA A 83 12.69 6.32 4.83
C ALA A 83 12.21 6.28 3.37
N VAL A 84 13.00 6.84 2.46
CA VAL A 84 12.70 6.89 1.02
C VAL A 84 12.88 5.52 0.35
N ALA A 85 13.85 4.72 0.80
CA ALA A 85 14.05 3.35 0.30
C ALA A 85 12.90 2.41 0.67
N ALA A 86 12.43 2.47 1.93
CA ALA A 86 11.29 1.67 2.41
C ALA A 86 9.97 2.00 1.69
N MET A 87 9.76 3.28 1.31
CA MET A 87 8.60 3.67 0.50
C MET A 87 8.70 3.15 -0.94
N LYS A 88 9.90 3.14 -1.53
CA LYS A 88 10.10 2.67 -2.92
C LYS A 88 9.86 1.18 -3.06
N GLU A 89 10.26 0.37 -2.09
CA GLU A 89 10.17 -1.09 -2.18
C GLU A 89 8.72 -1.59 -2.27
N LYS A 90 7.76 -0.85 -1.68
CA LYS A 90 6.33 -1.18 -1.75
C LYS A 90 5.64 -0.67 -3.03
N ILE A 91 6.22 0.30 -3.71
CA ILE A 91 5.69 0.87 -4.95
C ILE A 91 6.49 0.27 -6.11
N LYS A 92 5.98 -0.80 -6.73
CA LYS A 92 6.52 -1.23 -8.04
C LYS A 92 6.36 -0.07 -9.02
N ASP A 93 7.49 0.57 -9.36
CA ASP A 93 7.56 1.63 -10.36
C ASP A 93 6.83 1.17 -11.64
N GLY A 94 5.91 1.99 -12.14
CA GLY A 94 5.07 1.72 -13.32
C GLY A 94 3.72 1.05 -13.06
N SER A 95 3.53 0.36 -11.92
CA SER A 95 2.23 -0.25 -11.58
C SER A 95 1.17 0.82 -11.30
N VAL A 96 1.54 1.87 -10.55
CA VAL A 96 0.64 2.97 -10.20
C VAL A 96 0.18 3.75 -11.44
N ASP A 97 1.07 3.98 -12.40
CA ASP A 97 0.73 4.66 -13.65
C ASP A 97 -0.28 3.89 -14.49
N ALA A 98 -0.11 2.57 -14.59
CA ALA A 98 -1.06 1.70 -15.29
C ALA A 98 -2.44 1.73 -14.60
N GLN A 99 -2.48 1.67 -13.26
CA GLN A 99 -3.71 1.76 -12.49
C GLN A 99 -4.43 3.09 -12.71
N ILE A 100 -3.69 4.22 -12.68
CA ILE A 100 -4.24 5.55 -12.95
C ILE A 100 -4.85 5.61 -14.35
N LYS A 101 -4.14 5.14 -15.39
CA LYS A 101 -4.66 5.14 -16.76
C LYS A 101 -5.96 4.35 -16.90
N ILE A 102 -6.05 3.19 -16.28
CA ILE A 102 -7.27 2.36 -16.29
C ILE A 102 -8.44 3.10 -15.64
N LEU A 103 -8.21 3.73 -14.49
CA LEU A 103 -9.24 4.49 -13.78
C LEU A 103 -9.65 5.77 -14.52
N GLU A 104 -8.72 6.43 -15.21
CA GLU A 104 -9.00 7.61 -16.04
C GLU A 104 -9.81 7.27 -17.30
N ALA A 105 -9.67 6.04 -17.83
CA ALA A 105 -10.45 5.52 -18.95
C ALA A 105 -11.92 5.17 -18.60
N MET A 106 -12.26 5.16 -17.31
CA MET A 106 -13.64 4.96 -16.84
C MET A 106 -14.43 6.27 -16.86
N THR A 107 -15.73 6.17 -17.13
CA THR A 107 -16.65 7.30 -16.97
C THR A 107 -16.87 7.61 -15.48
N VAL A 108 -17.39 8.80 -15.17
CA VAL A 108 -17.69 9.19 -13.79
C VAL A 108 -18.75 8.27 -13.16
N ALA A 109 -19.75 7.86 -13.96
CA ALA A 109 -20.79 6.92 -13.53
C ALA A 109 -20.21 5.53 -13.20
N GLU A 110 -19.29 5.02 -14.03
CA GLU A 110 -18.60 3.75 -13.78
C GLU A 110 -17.74 3.81 -12.51
N ARG A 111 -17.10 4.95 -12.22
CA ARG A 111 -16.28 5.13 -11.01
C ARG A 111 -17.11 5.28 -9.74
N ALA A 112 -18.28 5.91 -9.83
CA ALA A 112 -19.21 6.04 -8.72
C ALA A 112 -19.86 4.69 -8.37
N GLU A 113 -20.13 3.85 -9.37
CA GLU A 113 -20.79 2.55 -9.19
C GLU A 113 -20.01 1.39 -9.85
N PRO A 114 -18.91 0.93 -9.23
CA PRO A 114 -18.05 -0.11 -9.82
C PRO A 114 -18.71 -1.48 -9.98
N ASP A 115 -19.75 -1.76 -9.20
CA ASP A 115 -20.51 -3.02 -9.28
C ASP A 115 -21.34 -3.13 -10.57
N LYS A 116 -21.57 -2.02 -11.27
CA LYS A 116 -22.35 -1.95 -12.52
C LYS A 116 -21.47 -2.00 -13.78
N ILE A 117 -20.17 -2.28 -13.65
CA ILE A 117 -19.25 -2.37 -14.80
C ILE A 117 -19.37 -3.74 -15.47
N PHE A 118 -20.11 -3.80 -16.58
CA PHE A 118 -20.30 -5.00 -17.41
C PHE A 118 -19.17 -5.24 -18.42
N ALA A 119 -19.18 -6.40 -19.07
CA ALA A 119 -18.15 -6.84 -20.02
C ALA A 119 -17.86 -5.82 -21.13
N ASN A 120 -18.89 -5.23 -21.73
CA ASN A 120 -18.74 -4.23 -22.80
C ASN A 120 -17.98 -2.98 -22.30
N ALA A 121 -18.30 -2.52 -21.08
CA ALA A 121 -17.59 -1.41 -20.47
C ALA A 121 -16.12 -1.77 -20.20
N LYS A 122 -15.84 -2.98 -19.67
CA LYS A 122 -14.47 -3.45 -19.44
C LYS A 122 -13.64 -3.51 -20.72
N ALA A 123 -14.22 -3.97 -21.84
CA ALA A 123 -13.56 -3.99 -23.14
C ALA A 123 -13.21 -2.57 -23.61
N ARG A 124 -14.16 -1.63 -23.54
CA ARG A 124 -13.94 -0.22 -23.89
C ARG A 124 -12.85 0.43 -23.03
N ILE A 125 -12.87 0.19 -21.71
CA ILE A 125 -11.88 0.72 -20.77
C ILE A 125 -10.48 0.19 -21.13
N ALA A 126 -10.38 -1.12 -21.41
CA ALA A 126 -9.13 -1.75 -21.79
C ALA A 126 -8.53 -1.15 -23.08
N GLU A 127 -9.37 -0.96 -24.11
CA GLU A 127 -8.96 -0.30 -25.36
C GLU A 127 -8.51 1.14 -25.14
N THR A 128 -9.27 1.90 -24.35
CA THR A 128 -8.97 3.31 -24.05
C THR A 128 -7.69 3.48 -23.23
N ALA A 129 -7.45 2.59 -22.28
CA ALA A 129 -6.26 2.60 -21.41
C ALA A 129 -5.03 1.93 -22.06
N GLY A 130 -5.21 1.22 -23.18
CA GLY A 130 -4.15 0.44 -23.84
C GLY A 130 -3.69 -0.76 -23.00
N CYS A 131 -4.62 -1.44 -22.31
CA CYS A 131 -4.35 -2.61 -21.47
C CYS A 131 -5.28 -3.77 -21.81
N THR A 132 -5.22 -4.85 -21.01
CA THR A 132 -6.11 -6.01 -21.20
C THR A 132 -7.34 -5.93 -20.32
N VAL A 133 -8.43 -6.62 -20.72
CA VAL A 133 -9.64 -6.77 -19.90
C VAL A 133 -9.33 -7.39 -18.53
N ARG A 134 -8.31 -8.25 -18.45
CA ARG A 134 -7.84 -8.86 -17.20
C ARG A 134 -7.27 -7.80 -16.24
N ASP A 135 -6.55 -6.82 -16.75
CA ASP A 135 -6.01 -5.73 -15.94
C ASP A 135 -7.14 -4.90 -15.33
N VAL A 136 -8.15 -4.55 -16.16
CA VAL A 136 -9.35 -3.84 -15.69
C VAL A 136 -10.07 -4.63 -14.59
N GLU A 137 -10.24 -5.94 -14.77
CA GLU A 137 -10.88 -6.78 -13.77
C GLU A 137 -10.06 -6.89 -12.48
N HIS A 138 -8.73 -6.88 -12.57
CA HIS A 138 -7.87 -6.85 -11.40
C HIS A 138 -8.09 -5.56 -10.58
N ILE A 139 -8.20 -4.40 -11.23
CA ILE A 139 -8.48 -3.13 -10.55
C ILE A 139 -9.83 -3.17 -9.84
N ILE A 140 -10.87 -3.68 -10.51
CA ILE A 140 -12.20 -3.81 -9.91
C ILE A 140 -12.14 -4.71 -8.67
N LYS A 141 -11.46 -5.87 -8.75
CA LYS A 141 -11.30 -6.78 -7.61
C LYS A 141 -10.52 -6.15 -6.46
N GLN A 142 -9.45 -5.40 -6.75
CA GLN A 142 -8.68 -4.67 -5.73
C GLN A 142 -9.57 -3.66 -4.99
N TYR A 143 -10.35 -2.87 -5.73
CA TYR A 143 -11.32 -1.95 -5.16
C TYR A 143 -12.37 -2.66 -4.31
N THR A 144 -13.00 -3.72 -4.82
CA THR A 144 -14.02 -4.48 -4.08
C THR A 144 -13.47 -5.05 -2.78
N LYS A 145 -12.25 -5.61 -2.81
CA LYS A 145 -11.58 -6.14 -1.61
C LYS A 145 -11.33 -5.04 -0.58
N MET A 146 -10.83 -3.89 -1.01
CA MET A 146 -10.61 -2.75 -0.12
C MET A 146 -11.92 -2.24 0.47
N ARG A 147 -12.99 -2.15 -0.33
CA ARG A 147 -14.33 -1.77 0.15
C ARG A 147 -14.86 -2.75 1.20
N GLN A 148 -14.71 -4.06 0.98
CA GLN A 148 -15.09 -5.09 1.94
C GLN A 148 -14.31 -4.99 3.26
N GLN A 149 -13.00 -4.77 3.17
CA GLN A 149 -12.15 -4.57 4.34
C GLN A 149 -12.55 -3.31 5.11
N MET A 150 -12.81 -2.20 4.42
CA MET A 150 -13.28 -0.96 5.06
C MET A 150 -14.64 -1.15 5.75
N ALA A 151 -15.58 -1.84 5.11
CA ALA A 151 -16.85 -2.17 5.72
C ALA A 151 -16.69 -3.05 6.97
N LEU A 152 -15.72 -3.98 6.97
CA LEU A 152 -15.39 -4.79 8.15
C LEU A 152 -14.83 -3.93 9.29
N VAL A 153 -13.90 -3.02 8.98
CA VAL A 153 -13.30 -2.10 9.96
C VAL A 153 -14.39 -1.21 10.58
N GLN A 154 -15.30 -0.66 9.77
CA GLN A 154 -16.43 0.13 10.27
C GLN A 154 -17.32 -0.67 11.22
N ARG A 155 -17.67 -1.92 10.85
CA ARG A 155 -18.46 -2.81 11.70
C ARG A 155 -17.78 -3.15 13.02
N MET A 156 -16.45 -3.15 13.06
CA MET A 156 -15.68 -3.43 14.27
C MET A 156 -15.53 -2.22 15.20
N GLY A 157 -16.09 -1.06 14.87
CA GLY A 157 -15.98 0.17 15.68
C GLY A 157 -14.92 1.15 15.16
N GLY A 158 -14.48 1.02 13.91
CA GLY A 158 -13.45 1.86 13.32
C GLY A 158 -12.04 1.31 13.47
N MET A 159 -11.07 2.03 12.93
CA MET A 159 -9.66 1.61 12.89
C MET A 159 -9.06 1.47 14.29
N GLU A 160 -9.51 2.28 15.24
CA GLU A 160 -9.07 2.28 16.63
C GLU A 160 -9.43 0.97 17.34
N ALA A 161 -10.68 0.50 17.17
CA ALA A 161 -11.13 -0.77 17.74
C ALA A 161 -10.44 -1.99 17.11
N VAL A 162 -10.09 -1.91 15.82
CA VAL A 162 -9.31 -2.94 15.13
C VAL A 162 -7.87 -2.96 15.66
N MET A 163 -7.25 -1.80 15.84
CA MET A 163 -5.91 -1.65 16.42
C MET A 163 -5.87 -2.12 17.89
N GLU A 164 -6.88 -1.78 18.68
CA GLU A 164 -7.00 -2.23 20.07
C GLU A 164 -7.11 -3.76 20.16
N LYS A 165 -7.89 -4.40 19.26
CA LYS A 165 -7.98 -5.87 19.18
C LYS A 165 -6.66 -6.50 18.73
N LEU A 166 -5.97 -5.90 17.78
CA LEU A 166 -4.65 -6.36 17.33
C LEU A 166 -3.60 -6.23 18.44
N GLN A 167 -3.60 -5.14 19.20
CA GLN A 167 -2.73 -4.93 20.37
C GLN A 167 -3.07 -5.86 21.54
N LYS A 168 -4.33 -6.28 21.69
CA LYS A 168 -4.71 -7.29 22.68
C LYS A 168 -4.39 -8.72 22.25
N GLN A 169 -4.34 -9.00 20.95
CA GLN A 169 -3.97 -10.31 20.39
C GLN A 169 -2.46 -10.50 20.18
N ALA A 170 -1.74 -9.42 19.86
CA ALA A 170 -0.29 -9.37 19.95
C ALA A 170 0.07 -9.05 21.40
N GLY A 171 0.27 -10.07 22.23
CA GLY A 171 0.69 -9.90 23.63
C GLY A 171 1.89 -8.96 23.79
N PRO A 172 2.20 -8.53 25.03
CA PRO A 172 3.18 -7.46 25.29
C PRO A 172 4.50 -7.73 24.55
N MET A 173 4.93 -6.74 23.76
CA MET A 173 6.20 -6.83 23.03
C MET A 173 7.33 -7.17 24.00
N PRO A 174 8.28 -8.06 23.63
CA PRO A 174 9.43 -8.34 24.46
C PRO A 174 10.23 -7.05 24.63
N THR A 175 10.08 -6.41 25.78
CA THR A 175 10.95 -5.31 26.19
C THR A 175 12.32 -5.91 26.45
N SER A 176 13.29 -5.61 25.59
CA SER A 176 14.70 -5.90 25.87
C SER A 176 15.10 -5.17 27.15
N LYS A 177 15.29 -5.92 28.24
CA LYS A 177 15.98 -5.42 29.43
C LYS A 177 17.48 -5.41 29.15
N LYS A 178 18.09 -4.28 29.53
CA LYS A 178 19.51 -3.92 29.48
C LYS A 178 20.49 -5.06 29.74
#